data_AF-A0AAE0RSV0-F1
#
_entry.id   AF-A0AAE0RSV0-F1
#
_cell.length_a   1.000
_cell.length_b   1.000
_cell.length_c   1.000
_cell.angle_alpha   90.00
_cell.angle_beta   90.00
_cell.angle_gamma   90.00
#
_symmetry.space_group_name_H-M   'P 1'
#
loop_
_entity.id
_entity.type
_entity.pdbx_description
1 polymer ?
#
loop_
_entity_poly.entity_id
_entity_poly.type
_entity_poly.pdbx_seq_one_letter_code
_entity_poly.pdbx_strand_id
1 'polypeptide(L)'
;MPSTVNRASSFGSAKRSLVKKRGDSIKRHTSFRFMSRDTKETDERLTLDILQSLTPYKDGKDKVTEAARNLLINCIKMEPHVHDIFFPEAAKDHRIDQRDLRGFPLKKLATALVAQAISGVKNDHKFYGTIDRNKLDDVLNDVYDSLHWKKLGFSLYTKLYPGEVRDAKTNISLTDFIEDDGHQWAERLLATIMDPRWTLLRMQHIIRGLETEEEYNTEMNALFVKLHLLDPQSVIPAYQFLLNQKALPAVNLELATRNYLGSPLNSACIEKDVEAAILKKSMPINVSRLSLNDIEIFSGVEVDEFIVTECRNLGIWNGTRPSNIQKSKVTDRCCVM
;
A
#
# COMPACT_ATOMS: atom_id res chain seq x y z
N MET A 1 -76.48 -17.10 9.08
CA MET A 1 -77.53 -16.16 8.66
C MET A 1 -78.18 -15.56 9.91
N PRO A 2 -78.61 -14.28 9.94
CA PRO A 2 -78.63 -13.27 8.88
C PRO A 2 -77.88 -11.95 9.30
N SER A 3 -77.22 -11.25 8.36
CA SER A 3 -77.67 -10.03 7.63
C SER A 3 -77.34 -8.70 8.36
N THR A 4 -76.33 -7.93 7.96
CA THR A 4 -76.36 -6.81 6.97
C THR A 4 -77.29 -5.64 7.41
N VAL A 5 -76.95 -4.35 7.32
CA VAL A 5 -76.83 -3.55 6.09
C VAL A 5 -76.36 -2.11 6.40
N ASN A 6 -75.40 -1.64 5.58
CA ASN A 6 -75.17 -0.33 4.93
C ASN A 6 -75.74 1.01 5.43
N ARG A 7 -74.88 2.02 5.31
CA ARG A 7 -75.03 3.22 4.43
C ARG A 7 -73.61 3.69 4.06
N ALA A 8 -73.09 3.63 2.82
CA ALA A 8 -73.47 4.32 1.57
C ALA A 8 -73.76 5.80 1.81
N SER A 9 -73.23 6.80 1.11
CA SER A 9 -72.48 6.97 -0.15
C SER A 9 -72.04 8.47 -0.13
N SER A 10 -71.21 9.06 -0.98
CA SER A 10 -71.32 9.16 -2.44
C SER A 10 -70.32 10.20 -2.98
N PHE A 11 -69.63 9.81 -4.06
CA PHE A 11 -69.34 10.58 -5.29
C PHE A 11 -68.53 11.91 -5.23
N GLY A 12 -67.63 12.22 -6.17
CA GLY A 12 -67.44 11.59 -7.48
C GLY A 12 -66.22 12.05 -8.29
N SER A 13 -65.71 11.06 -9.04
CA SER A 13 -65.11 11.02 -10.36
C SER A 13 -64.70 12.30 -11.13
N ALA A 14 -63.41 12.30 -11.49
CA ALA A 14 -62.83 12.26 -12.85
C ALA A 14 -63.07 13.38 -13.89
N LYS A 15 -61.97 13.82 -14.54
CA LYS A 15 -61.78 13.70 -16.01
C LYS A 15 -60.36 14.08 -16.45
N ARG A 16 -59.78 13.27 -17.35
CA ARG A 16 -58.61 13.56 -18.19
C ARG A 16 -59.00 14.53 -19.33
N SER A 17 -58.04 15.27 -19.88
CA SER A 17 -58.06 15.68 -21.29
C SER A 17 -56.64 15.74 -21.90
N LEU A 18 -56.59 15.49 -23.20
CA LEU A 18 -55.43 15.28 -24.08
C LEU A 18 -55.11 16.53 -24.92
N VAL A 19 -53.81 16.78 -25.15
CA VAL A 19 -53.12 17.14 -26.42
C VAL A 19 -53.55 18.36 -27.27
N LYS A 20 -52.58 19.26 -27.54
CA LYS A 20 -52.12 19.82 -28.85
C LYS A 20 -51.05 20.91 -28.58
N LYS A 21 -49.77 20.90 -29.00
CA LYS A 21 -49.00 20.74 -30.27
C LYS A 21 -48.86 22.02 -31.14
N ARG A 22 -47.60 22.28 -31.54
CA ARG A 22 -46.99 23.22 -32.55
C ARG A 22 -46.39 24.51 -31.97
N GLY A 23 -45.18 24.96 -32.34
CA GLY A 23 -44.18 24.47 -33.30
C GLY A 23 -43.29 25.64 -33.79
N ASP A 24 -42.00 25.39 -34.02
CA ASP A 24 -41.10 25.92 -35.09
C ASP A 24 -39.62 25.79 -34.62
N SER A 25 -38.70 25.04 -35.24
CA SER A 25 -38.26 24.77 -36.63
C SER A 25 -36.97 25.54 -37.00
N ILE A 26 -35.96 24.79 -37.50
CA ILE A 26 -34.77 25.11 -38.35
C ILE A 26 -33.68 24.09 -37.93
N LYS A 27 -33.48 22.95 -38.60
CA LYS A 27 -33.00 22.60 -39.96
C LYS A 27 -31.53 22.16 -39.97
N ARG A 28 -31.31 21.09 -40.75
CA ARG A 28 -30.18 20.16 -40.86
C ARG A 28 -29.02 20.68 -41.71
N HIS A 29 -27.83 20.13 -41.44
CA HIS A 29 -26.83 19.63 -42.40
C HIS A 29 -25.97 18.60 -41.63
N THR A 30 -26.00 17.27 -41.83
CA THR A 30 -25.34 16.47 -42.89
C THR A 30 -24.14 17.20 -43.50
N SER A 31 -22.89 16.75 -43.40
CA SER A 31 -22.34 15.39 -43.39
C SER A 31 -20.82 15.48 -43.30
N PHE A 32 -20.15 14.62 -42.53
CA PHE A 32 -18.87 14.03 -42.95
C PHE A 32 -18.77 12.62 -42.40
N ARG A 33 -18.52 11.71 -43.33
CA ARG A 33 -18.41 10.26 -43.21
C ARG A 33 -16.91 9.94 -43.35
N PHE A 34 -16.51 8.77 -42.88
CA PHE A 34 -15.18 8.15 -43.05
C PHE A 34 -14.05 8.73 -42.19
N MET A 35 -13.88 8.15 -40.99
CA MET A 35 -12.88 7.10 -40.87
C MET A 35 -13.52 5.94 -40.11
N SER A 36 -13.93 4.92 -40.87
CA SER A 36 -13.80 3.55 -40.37
C SER A 36 -12.35 3.45 -39.94
N ARG A 37 -12.10 3.35 -38.63
CA ARG A 37 -10.78 3.03 -38.14
C ARG A 37 -10.59 1.58 -38.55
N ASP A 38 -9.92 1.42 -39.68
CA ASP A 38 -9.49 0.14 -40.20
C ASP A 38 -8.84 -0.66 -39.06
N THR A 39 -9.47 -1.79 -38.79
CA THR A 39 -8.83 -3.06 -38.40
C THR A 39 -7.61 -3.00 -37.48
N LYS A 40 -7.84 -3.44 -36.23
CA LYS A 40 -7.02 -4.45 -35.54
C LYS A 40 -5.51 -4.40 -35.82
N GLU A 41 -4.80 -3.58 -35.04
CA GLU A 41 -3.35 -3.73 -34.81
C GLU A 41 -3.02 -3.76 -33.31
N THR A 42 -3.91 -4.32 -32.48
CA THR A 42 -3.67 -4.48 -31.02
C THR A 42 -3.69 -5.94 -30.53
N ASP A 43 -4.00 -6.92 -31.37
CA ASP A 43 -4.36 -8.28 -30.91
C ASP A 43 -3.19 -9.29 -30.79
N GLU A 44 -1.96 -8.97 -31.19
CA GLU A 44 -0.88 -9.99 -31.22
C GLU A 44 0.07 -9.97 -30.01
N ARG A 45 0.00 -8.95 -29.15
CA ARG A 45 0.91 -8.85 -27.99
C ARG A 45 0.33 -9.46 -26.71
N LEU A 46 -0.95 -9.24 -26.43
CA LEU A 46 -1.61 -9.76 -25.23
C LEU A 46 -2.11 -11.17 -25.50
N THR A 47 -1.60 -12.14 -24.76
CA THR A 47 -2.01 -13.54 -24.88
C THR A 47 -2.39 -14.11 -23.52
N LEU A 48 -3.24 -15.13 -23.55
CA LEU A 48 -3.66 -15.82 -22.33
C LEU A 48 -2.47 -16.51 -21.63
N ASP A 49 -1.50 -17.00 -22.40
CA ASP A 49 -0.28 -17.61 -21.87
C ASP A 49 0.55 -16.59 -21.08
N ILE A 50 0.70 -15.37 -21.62
CA ILE A 50 1.36 -14.27 -20.90
C ILE A 50 0.58 -13.96 -19.62
N LEU A 51 -0.73 -13.76 -19.71
CA LEU A 51 -1.58 -13.47 -18.55
C LEU A 51 -1.47 -14.53 -17.46
N GLN A 52 -1.42 -15.81 -17.82
CA GLN A 52 -1.25 -16.92 -16.88
C GLN A 52 0.13 -16.89 -16.22
N SER A 53 1.17 -16.64 -17.00
CA SER A 53 2.56 -16.60 -16.52
C SER A 53 2.89 -15.43 -15.60
N LEU A 54 2.08 -14.34 -15.64
CA LEU A 54 2.25 -13.19 -14.75
C LEU A 54 2.16 -13.61 -13.29
N THR A 55 3.22 -13.35 -12.53
CA THR A 55 3.32 -13.71 -11.11
C THR A 55 4.02 -12.59 -10.33
N PRO A 56 3.60 -12.30 -9.09
CA PRO A 56 4.31 -11.36 -8.23
C PRO A 56 5.62 -11.94 -7.68
N TYR A 57 5.83 -13.25 -7.80
CA TYR A 57 6.98 -13.95 -7.26
C TYR A 57 8.14 -14.00 -8.25
N LYS A 58 9.32 -13.54 -7.82
CA LYS A 58 10.59 -13.75 -8.53
C LYS A 58 11.62 -14.30 -7.55
N ASP A 59 12.25 -15.41 -7.89
CA ASP A 59 13.26 -16.07 -7.03
C ASP A 59 12.72 -16.34 -5.60
N GLY A 60 11.45 -16.73 -5.50
CA GLY A 60 10.75 -17.00 -4.23
C GLY A 60 10.35 -15.75 -3.43
N LYS A 61 10.57 -14.54 -3.94
CA LYS A 61 10.23 -13.28 -3.26
C LYS A 61 9.06 -12.57 -3.94
N ASP A 62 8.13 -12.09 -3.12
CA ASP A 62 7.02 -11.26 -3.57
C ASP A 62 7.48 -9.82 -3.81
N LYS A 63 7.66 -9.46 -5.07
CA LYS A 63 8.12 -8.13 -5.48
C LYS A 63 7.11 -7.04 -5.20
N VAL A 64 5.83 -7.36 -5.25
CA VAL A 64 4.75 -6.39 -5.01
C VAL A 64 4.73 -6.03 -3.52
N THR A 65 4.91 -7.01 -2.63
CA THR A 65 5.11 -6.75 -1.20
C THR A 65 6.33 -5.88 -0.94
N GLU A 66 7.47 -6.16 -1.59
CA GLU A 66 8.67 -5.33 -1.45
C GLU A 66 8.44 -3.88 -1.90
N ALA A 67 7.83 -3.70 -3.08
CA ALA A 67 7.47 -2.38 -3.60
C ALA A 67 6.50 -1.64 -2.66
N ALA A 68 5.49 -2.33 -2.12
CA ALA A 68 4.54 -1.76 -1.17
C ALA A 68 5.21 -1.33 0.14
N ARG A 69 6.16 -2.12 0.66
CA ARG A 69 6.93 -1.77 1.86
C ARG A 69 7.83 -0.56 1.62
N ASN A 70 8.54 -0.51 0.50
CA ASN A 70 9.38 0.62 0.12
C ASN A 70 8.55 1.91 -0.03
N LEU A 71 7.38 1.79 -0.65
CA LEU A 71 6.46 2.90 -0.79
C LEU A 71 5.91 3.38 0.56
N LEU A 72 5.57 2.47 1.48
CA LEU A 72 5.14 2.83 2.84
C LEU A 72 6.26 3.54 3.62
N ILE A 73 7.50 3.07 3.50
CA ILE A 73 8.66 3.76 4.10
C ILE A 73 8.79 5.17 3.53
N ASN A 74 8.64 5.36 2.21
CA ASN A 74 8.63 6.70 1.62
C ASN A 74 7.52 7.57 2.23
N CYS A 75 6.32 7.05 2.42
CA CYS A 75 5.22 7.77 3.06
C CYS A 75 5.57 8.21 4.49
N ILE A 76 6.20 7.32 5.26
CA ILE A 76 6.68 7.63 6.60
C ILE A 76 7.72 8.76 6.55
N LYS A 77 8.67 8.70 5.61
CA LYS A 77 9.69 9.75 5.44
C LYS A 77 9.10 11.12 5.06
N MET A 78 7.93 11.14 4.43
CA MET A 78 7.23 12.36 4.01
C MET A 78 6.29 12.93 5.08
N GLU A 79 6.13 12.26 6.23
CA GLU A 79 5.29 12.78 7.30
C GLU A 79 5.91 14.08 7.89
N PRO A 80 5.16 15.20 7.98
CA PRO A 80 5.76 16.52 8.25
C PRO A 80 6.59 16.61 9.52
N HIS A 81 6.14 15.94 10.58
CA HIS A 81 6.78 15.96 11.92
C HIS A 81 8.08 15.16 11.99
N VAL A 82 8.40 14.34 10.97
CA VAL A 82 9.68 13.60 10.88
C VAL A 82 10.49 14.00 9.66
N HIS A 83 9.85 14.48 8.60
CA HIS A 83 10.48 14.77 7.31
C HIS A 83 11.62 15.78 7.45
N ASP A 84 11.33 16.97 7.97
CA ASP A 84 12.31 18.06 8.04
C ASP A 84 13.47 17.75 9.00
N ILE A 85 13.22 16.91 10.02
CA ILE A 85 14.17 16.56 11.06
C ILE A 85 15.11 15.44 10.57
N PHE A 86 14.56 14.37 10.02
CA PHE A 86 15.28 13.12 9.75
C PHE A 86 15.49 12.84 8.26
N PHE A 87 14.63 13.34 7.38
CA PHE A 87 14.60 12.98 5.97
C PHE A 87 14.50 14.18 5.00
N PRO A 88 15.25 15.28 5.21
CA PRO A 88 15.08 16.51 4.41
C PRO A 88 15.42 16.32 2.92
N GLU A 89 16.22 15.30 2.59
CA GLU A 89 16.61 14.99 1.22
C GLU A 89 15.67 13.98 0.54
N ALA A 90 14.70 13.42 1.27
CA ALA A 90 13.79 12.42 0.71
C ALA A 90 12.79 13.05 -0.26
N ALA A 91 12.68 12.49 -1.47
CA ALA A 91 11.69 12.90 -2.44
C ALA A 91 10.39 12.08 -2.27
N LYS A 92 9.24 12.76 -2.44
CA LYS A 92 7.94 12.10 -2.43
C LYS A 92 7.79 11.17 -3.64
N ASP A 93 7.41 9.92 -3.40
CA ASP A 93 7.03 9.01 -4.47
C ASP A 93 5.64 9.39 -5.03
N HIS A 94 5.56 9.63 -6.33
CA HIS A 94 4.33 10.05 -7.01
C HIS A 94 3.28 8.94 -7.14
N ARG A 95 3.65 7.68 -6.86
CA ARG A 95 2.73 6.53 -6.95
C ARG A 95 1.65 6.54 -5.87
N ILE A 96 1.79 7.35 -4.81
CA ILE A 96 0.80 7.47 -3.74
C ILE A 96 0.20 8.87 -3.63
N ASP A 97 -1.11 8.88 -3.38
CA ASP A 97 -1.85 10.03 -2.91
C ASP A 97 -2.19 9.84 -1.41
N GLN A 98 -2.30 10.93 -0.65
CA GLN A 98 -2.66 10.88 0.77
C GLN A 98 -4.01 10.17 1.03
N ARG A 99 -4.86 10.09 -0.01
CA ARG A 99 -6.13 9.37 0.03
C ARG A 99 -5.95 7.87 0.24
N ASP A 100 -4.87 7.28 -0.24
CA ASP A 100 -4.59 5.84 -0.13
C ASP A 100 -4.27 5.42 1.30
N LEU A 101 -3.83 6.37 2.15
CA LEU A 101 -3.42 6.15 3.53
C LEU A 101 -4.50 6.57 4.54
N ARG A 102 -5.68 6.96 4.06
CA ARG A 102 -6.74 7.53 4.90
C ARG A 102 -7.22 6.49 5.93
N GLY A 103 -7.26 6.89 7.19
CA GLY A 103 -7.74 6.04 8.29
C GLY A 103 -6.71 5.06 8.83
N PHE A 104 -5.47 5.06 8.30
CA PHE A 104 -4.33 4.42 8.94
C PHE A 104 -3.60 5.44 9.83
N PRO A 105 -3.19 5.08 11.07
CA PRO A 105 -2.49 6.00 11.97
C PRO A 105 -1.02 6.19 11.57
N LEU A 106 -0.78 6.78 10.39
CA LEU A 106 0.55 6.93 9.80
C LEU A 106 1.48 7.76 10.69
N LYS A 107 0.98 8.84 11.30
CA LYS A 107 1.73 9.64 12.28
C LYS A 107 2.27 8.78 13.43
N LYS A 108 1.43 7.92 14.01
CA LYS A 108 1.81 7.01 15.11
C LYS A 108 2.91 6.04 14.65
N LEU A 109 2.75 5.43 13.47
CA LEU A 109 3.75 4.52 12.91
C LEU A 109 5.07 5.24 12.61
N ALA A 110 5.02 6.43 12.02
CA ALA A 110 6.20 7.22 11.69
C ALA A 110 7.01 7.56 12.94
N THR A 111 6.33 8.05 13.98
CA THR A 111 6.97 8.36 15.26
C THR A 111 7.57 7.11 15.90
N ALA A 112 6.83 6.00 15.95
CA ALA A 112 7.30 4.75 16.53
C ALA A 112 8.48 4.14 15.75
N LEU A 113 8.44 4.16 14.42
CA LEU A 113 9.53 3.62 13.58
C LEU A 113 10.81 4.45 13.73
N VAL A 114 10.70 5.78 13.77
CA VAL A 114 11.85 6.67 14.04
C VAL A 114 12.37 6.45 15.46
N ALA A 115 11.49 6.32 16.46
CA ALA A 115 11.91 6.02 17.83
C ALA A 115 12.62 4.66 17.94
N GLN A 116 12.18 3.66 17.18
CA GLN A 116 12.85 2.36 17.07
C GLN A 116 14.26 2.51 16.52
N ALA A 117 14.42 3.25 15.42
CA ALA A 117 15.73 3.57 14.85
C ALA A 117 16.62 4.34 15.84
N ILE A 118 16.11 5.38 16.52
CA ILE A 118 16.84 6.10 17.57
C ILE A 118 17.32 5.14 18.67
N SER A 119 16.46 4.22 19.10
CA SER A 119 16.79 3.23 20.12
C SER A 119 17.86 2.24 19.64
N GLY A 120 17.96 1.98 18.34
CA GLY A 120 18.95 1.09 17.72
C GLY A 120 20.33 1.73 17.55
N VAL A 121 20.38 3.04 17.26
CA VAL A 121 21.62 3.79 17.01
C VAL A 121 22.38 4.04 18.32
N LYS A 122 23.39 3.23 18.58
CA LYS A 122 24.33 3.44 19.69
C LYS A 122 25.29 4.57 19.34
N ASN A 123 25.14 5.71 20.01
CA ASN A 123 26.00 6.88 19.85
C ASN A 123 26.49 7.42 21.20
N ASP A 124 27.52 8.26 21.16
CA ASP A 124 28.11 8.88 22.35
C ASP A 124 27.15 9.83 23.08
N HIS A 125 26.16 10.37 22.35
CA HIS A 125 25.16 11.29 22.88
C HIS A 125 24.01 10.59 23.64
N LYS A 126 24.00 9.26 23.69
CA LYS A 126 23.04 8.43 24.46
C LYS A 126 21.56 8.65 24.12
N PHE A 127 21.22 9.08 22.90
CA PHE A 127 19.83 9.19 22.46
C PHE A 127 19.09 7.84 22.52
N TYR A 128 19.78 6.73 22.25
CA TYR A 128 19.18 5.39 22.37
C TYR A 128 18.60 5.11 23.77
N GLY A 129 19.16 5.74 24.80
CA GLY A 129 18.78 5.54 26.20
C GLY A 129 17.58 6.35 26.63
N THR A 130 17.02 7.22 25.79
CA THR A 130 15.84 8.04 26.13
C THR A 130 14.52 7.37 25.77
N ILE A 131 14.56 6.31 24.96
CA ILE A 131 13.38 5.57 24.50
C ILE A 131 13.14 4.36 25.39
N ASP A 132 11.92 4.23 25.90
CA ASP A 132 11.44 3.04 26.60
C ASP A 132 11.08 1.96 25.57
N ARG A 133 11.98 0.99 25.37
CA ARG A 133 11.83 -0.06 24.35
C ARG A 133 10.63 -0.95 24.58
N ASN A 134 10.28 -1.25 25.84
CA ASN A 134 9.15 -2.14 26.13
C ASN A 134 7.84 -1.49 25.67
N LYS A 135 7.63 -0.22 26.04
CA LYS A 135 6.44 0.52 25.59
C LYS A 135 6.44 0.76 24.09
N LEU A 136 7.61 0.94 23.49
CA LEU A 136 7.72 1.08 22.04
C LEU A 136 7.30 -0.21 21.33
N ASP A 137 7.74 -1.37 21.82
CA ASP A 137 7.35 -2.66 21.27
C ASP A 137 5.84 -2.87 21.40
N ASP A 138 5.23 -2.50 22.54
CA ASP A 138 3.77 -2.52 22.71
C ASP A 138 3.06 -1.64 21.66
N VAL A 139 3.54 -0.40 21.48
CA VAL A 139 3.00 0.56 20.50
C VAL A 139 3.11 0.06 19.06
N LEU A 140 4.23 -0.59 18.71
CA LEU A 140 4.46 -1.17 17.39
C LEU A 140 3.60 -2.41 17.15
N ASN A 141 3.51 -3.31 18.13
CA ASN A 141 2.66 -4.50 18.08
C ASN A 141 1.18 -4.11 17.91
N ASP A 142 0.71 -3.12 18.67
CA ASP A 142 -0.64 -2.54 18.49
C ASP A 142 -0.92 -2.10 17.05
N VAL A 143 0.08 -1.53 16.36
CA VAL A 143 -0.05 -1.10 14.97
C VAL A 143 -0.02 -2.30 14.03
N TYR A 144 0.98 -3.19 14.15
CA TYR A 144 1.18 -4.31 13.23
C TYR A 144 0.08 -5.38 13.34
N ASP A 145 -0.49 -5.59 14.52
CA ASP A 145 -1.59 -6.53 14.74
C ASP A 145 -2.97 -5.93 14.40
N SER A 146 -3.03 -4.62 14.16
CA SER A 146 -4.28 -3.95 13.86
C SER A 146 -4.90 -4.38 12.52
N LEU A 147 -6.23 -4.35 12.46
CA LEU A 147 -6.95 -4.50 11.19
C LEU A 147 -6.57 -3.41 10.17
N HIS A 148 -6.20 -2.22 10.66
CA HIS A 148 -5.77 -1.11 9.80
C HIS A 148 -4.48 -1.43 9.05
N TRP A 149 -3.54 -2.15 9.67
CA TRP A 149 -2.32 -2.63 9.02
C TRP A 149 -2.62 -3.58 7.87
N LYS A 150 -3.49 -4.57 8.11
CA LYS A 150 -3.92 -5.52 7.07
C LYS A 150 -4.62 -4.83 5.90
N LYS A 151 -5.53 -3.89 6.20
CA LYS A 151 -6.24 -3.09 5.18
C LYS A 151 -5.29 -2.22 4.37
N LEU A 152 -4.36 -1.53 5.03
CA LEU A 152 -3.33 -0.74 4.36
C LEU A 152 -2.51 -1.64 3.43
N GLY A 153 -2.08 -2.80 3.91
CA GLY A 153 -1.28 -3.72 3.11
C GLY A 153 -1.99 -4.19 1.85
N PHE A 154 -3.25 -4.60 1.97
CA PHE A 154 -4.05 -4.98 0.80
C PHE A 154 -4.23 -3.81 -0.18
N SER A 155 -4.50 -2.61 0.33
CA SER A 155 -4.67 -1.40 -0.49
C SER A 155 -3.39 -1.05 -1.26
N LEU A 156 -2.23 -1.10 -0.62
CA LEU A 156 -0.95 -0.80 -1.27
C LEU A 156 -0.58 -1.89 -2.27
N TYR A 157 -0.78 -3.15 -1.89
CA TYR A 157 -0.46 -4.30 -2.73
C TYR A 157 -1.28 -4.29 -4.01
N THR A 158 -2.60 -4.17 -3.92
CA THR A 158 -3.49 -4.12 -5.10
C THR A 158 -3.25 -2.91 -5.99
N LYS A 159 -2.84 -1.77 -5.41
CA LYS A 159 -2.48 -0.57 -6.17
C LYS A 159 -1.21 -0.76 -7.01
N LEU A 160 -0.19 -1.41 -6.45
CA LEU A 160 1.09 -1.60 -7.11
C LEU A 160 1.12 -2.83 -8.01
N TYR A 161 0.32 -3.85 -7.72
CA TYR A 161 0.31 -5.13 -8.42
C TYR A 161 0.22 -4.98 -9.95
N PRO A 162 -0.70 -4.16 -10.53
CA PRO A 162 -0.80 -4.02 -11.97
C PRO A 162 0.51 -3.59 -12.65
N GLY A 163 1.22 -2.65 -12.02
CA GLY A 163 2.44 -2.06 -12.55
C GLY A 163 3.72 -2.82 -12.22
N GLU A 164 3.75 -3.59 -11.13
CA GLU A 164 4.94 -4.33 -10.68
C GLU A 164 4.97 -5.77 -11.23
N VAL A 165 3.81 -6.37 -11.52
CA VAL A 165 3.71 -7.71 -12.10
C VAL A 165 3.84 -7.63 -13.61
N ARG A 166 5.01 -8.05 -14.12
CA ARG A 166 5.37 -7.96 -15.54
C ARG A 166 6.02 -9.25 -16.03
N ASP A 167 5.74 -9.59 -17.28
CA ASP A 167 6.48 -10.64 -17.97
C ASP A 167 7.91 -10.18 -18.25
N ALA A 168 8.89 -11.03 -17.93
CA ALA A 168 10.30 -10.68 -18.03
C ALA A 168 10.78 -10.57 -19.48
N LYS A 169 10.12 -11.23 -20.43
CA LYS A 169 10.55 -11.27 -21.84
C LYS A 169 9.94 -10.12 -22.65
N THR A 170 8.66 -9.87 -22.46
CA THR A 170 7.87 -8.91 -23.24
C THR A 170 7.67 -7.57 -22.54
N ASN A 171 7.96 -7.49 -21.23
CA ASN A 171 7.70 -6.34 -20.36
C ASN A 171 6.22 -5.93 -20.27
N ILE A 172 5.31 -6.80 -20.73
CA ILE A 172 3.87 -6.62 -20.59
C ILE A 172 3.50 -6.77 -19.11
N SER A 173 2.74 -5.82 -18.62
CA SER A 173 2.26 -5.71 -17.25
C SER A 173 0.81 -6.16 -17.13
N LEU A 174 0.35 -6.42 -15.91
CA LEU A 174 -1.08 -6.67 -15.71
C LEU A 174 -1.92 -5.42 -16.02
N THR A 175 -1.37 -4.21 -15.87
CA THR A 175 -2.06 -2.96 -16.29
C THR A 175 -2.52 -3.03 -17.73
N ASP A 176 -1.70 -3.57 -18.64
CA ASP A 176 -2.03 -3.65 -20.07
C ASP A 176 -3.29 -4.50 -20.31
N PHE A 177 -3.51 -5.57 -19.53
CA PHE A 177 -4.73 -6.39 -19.60
C PHE A 177 -5.94 -5.74 -18.93
N ILE A 178 -5.73 -4.94 -17.88
CA ILE A 178 -6.83 -4.22 -17.22
C ILE A 178 -7.38 -3.14 -18.15
N GLU A 179 -6.50 -2.43 -18.85
CA GLU A 179 -6.86 -1.37 -19.81
C GLU A 179 -7.47 -1.95 -21.10
N ASP A 180 -7.11 -3.18 -21.49
CA ASP A 180 -7.65 -3.92 -22.63
C ASP A 180 -8.85 -4.79 -22.25
N ASP A 181 -9.95 -4.17 -21.77
CA ASP A 181 -11.18 -4.88 -21.38
C ASP A 181 -10.96 -6.00 -20.35
N GLY A 182 -10.39 -5.67 -19.18
CA GLY A 182 -10.01 -6.63 -18.13
C GLY A 182 -11.07 -7.70 -17.77
N HIS A 183 -12.36 -7.38 -17.84
CA HIS A 183 -13.44 -8.36 -17.64
C HIS A 183 -13.42 -9.51 -18.66
N GLN A 184 -13.17 -9.23 -19.94
CA GLN A 184 -13.05 -10.28 -20.97
C GLN A 184 -11.85 -11.19 -20.70
N TRP A 185 -10.73 -10.61 -20.25
CA TRP A 185 -9.55 -11.38 -19.84
C TRP A 185 -9.82 -12.23 -18.60
N ALA A 186 -10.58 -11.73 -17.63
CA ALA A 186 -11.02 -12.51 -16.47
C ALA A 186 -11.89 -13.71 -16.89
N GLU A 187 -12.83 -13.52 -17.80
CA GLU A 187 -13.67 -14.62 -18.32
C GLU A 187 -12.83 -15.70 -19.03
N ARG A 188 -11.88 -15.30 -19.88
CA ARG A 188 -10.96 -16.23 -20.56
C ARG A 188 -10.07 -17.00 -19.58
N LEU A 189 -9.57 -16.30 -18.54
CA LEU A 189 -8.76 -16.92 -17.50
C LEU A 189 -9.59 -17.91 -16.66
N LEU A 190 -10.81 -17.53 -16.27
CA LEU A 190 -11.75 -18.40 -15.58
C LEU A 190 -12.08 -19.65 -16.39
N ALA A 191 -12.39 -19.50 -17.68
CA ALA A 191 -12.66 -20.62 -18.57
C ALA A 191 -11.49 -21.60 -18.64
N THR A 192 -10.25 -21.11 -18.55
CA THR A 192 -9.07 -21.98 -18.52
C THR A 192 -8.91 -22.73 -17.21
N ILE A 193 -9.14 -22.06 -16.07
CA ILE A 193 -9.11 -22.72 -14.76
C ILE A 193 -10.16 -23.84 -14.70
N MET A 194 -11.32 -23.60 -15.32
CA MET A 194 -12.43 -24.55 -15.38
C MET A 194 -12.21 -25.69 -16.39
N ASP A 195 -11.17 -25.63 -17.23
CA ASP A 195 -10.83 -26.71 -18.16
C ASP A 195 -10.33 -27.94 -17.38
N PRO A 196 -10.94 -29.13 -17.56
CA PRO A 196 -10.46 -30.37 -16.92
C PRO A 196 -8.98 -30.66 -17.17
N ARG A 197 -8.44 -30.27 -18.32
CA ARG A 197 -7.01 -30.46 -18.67
C ARG A 197 -6.10 -29.67 -17.74
N TRP A 198 -6.52 -28.47 -17.33
CA TRP A 198 -5.77 -27.63 -16.41
C TRP A 198 -5.68 -28.28 -15.03
N THR A 199 -6.82 -28.77 -14.51
CA THR A 199 -6.90 -29.48 -13.23
C THR A 199 -6.03 -30.73 -13.24
N LEU A 200 -6.08 -31.49 -14.34
CA LEU A 200 -5.32 -32.73 -14.50
C LEU A 200 -3.80 -32.46 -14.54
N LEU A 201 -3.37 -31.39 -15.20
CA LEU A 201 -1.97 -30.95 -15.22
C LEU A 201 -1.47 -30.58 -13.82
N ARG A 202 -2.24 -29.80 -13.06
CA ARG A 202 -1.90 -29.43 -11.68
C ARG A 202 -1.81 -30.64 -10.76
N MET A 203 -2.79 -31.54 -10.85
CA MET A 203 -2.76 -32.80 -10.12
C MET A 203 -1.50 -33.63 -10.43
N GLN A 204 -1.09 -33.69 -11.70
CA GLN A 204 0.14 -34.39 -12.09
C GLN A 204 1.40 -33.75 -11.51
N HIS A 205 1.48 -32.41 -11.45
CA HIS A 205 2.61 -31.72 -10.85
C HIS A 205 2.76 -32.07 -9.37
N ILE A 206 1.64 -32.05 -8.61
CA ILE A 206 1.62 -32.38 -7.19
C ILE A 206 2.00 -33.85 -6.96
N ILE A 207 1.40 -34.79 -7.70
CA ILE A 207 1.70 -36.23 -7.57
C ILE A 207 3.17 -36.55 -7.88
N ARG A 208 3.76 -35.84 -8.85
CA ARG A 208 5.17 -35.99 -9.22
C ARG A 208 6.13 -35.26 -8.29
N GLY A 209 5.63 -34.54 -7.28
CA GLY A 209 6.43 -33.74 -6.37
C GLY A 209 7.10 -32.53 -7.02
N LEU A 210 6.57 -32.04 -8.14
CA LEU A 210 7.04 -30.83 -8.82
C LEU A 210 6.49 -29.55 -8.19
N GLU A 211 5.40 -29.67 -7.43
CA GLU A 211 4.71 -28.57 -6.76
C GLU A 211 4.24 -29.08 -5.39
N THR A 212 4.59 -28.36 -4.32
CA THR A 212 4.09 -28.63 -2.97
C THR A 212 2.70 -28.02 -2.76
N GLU A 213 1.97 -28.48 -1.73
CA GLU A 213 0.65 -27.91 -1.40
C GLU A 213 0.73 -26.42 -1.03
N GLU A 214 1.84 -25.99 -0.41
CA GLU A 214 2.09 -24.59 -0.05
C GLU A 214 2.34 -23.72 -1.28
N GLU A 215 3.14 -24.20 -2.23
CA GLU A 215 3.39 -23.52 -3.51
C GLU A 215 2.09 -23.41 -4.33
N TYR A 216 1.32 -24.49 -4.40
CA TYR A 216 0.01 -24.49 -5.04
C TYR A 216 -0.93 -23.44 -4.45
N ASN A 217 -1.06 -23.39 -3.11
CA ASN A 217 -1.88 -22.38 -2.43
C ASN A 217 -1.38 -20.95 -2.70
N THR A 218 -0.06 -20.76 -2.73
CA THR A 218 0.59 -19.47 -2.99
C THR A 218 0.29 -18.98 -4.41
N GLU A 219 0.35 -19.87 -5.40
CA GLU A 219 0.01 -19.58 -6.79
C GLU A 219 -1.49 -19.30 -6.97
N MET A 220 -2.37 -20.09 -6.34
CA MET A 220 -3.82 -19.88 -6.42
C MET A 220 -4.24 -18.54 -5.79
N ASN A 221 -3.60 -18.13 -4.70
CA ASN A 221 -3.85 -16.82 -4.11
C ASN A 221 -3.38 -15.67 -5.02
N ALA A 222 -2.23 -15.81 -5.69
CA ALA A 222 -1.80 -14.83 -6.69
C ALA A 222 -2.78 -14.76 -7.87
N LEU A 223 -3.33 -15.90 -8.29
CA LEU A 223 -4.38 -15.98 -9.31
C LEU A 223 -5.67 -15.28 -8.87
N PHE A 224 -6.10 -15.43 -7.61
CA PHE A 224 -7.27 -14.72 -7.09
C PHE A 224 -7.06 -13.21 -7.01
N VAL A 225 -5.87 -12.72 -6.66
CA VAL A 225 -5.56 -11.29 -6.72
C VAL A 225 -5.65 -10.79 -8.16
N LYS A 226 -5.08 -11.54 -9.11
CA LYS A 226 -5.16 -11.22 -10.54
C LYS A 226 -6.60 -11.15 -11.04
N LEU A 227 -7.42 -12.16 -10.72
CA LEU A 227 -8.85 -12.18 -11.02
C LEU A 227 -9.57 -11.00 -10.36
N HIS A 228 -9.27 -10.70 -9.09
CA HIS A 228 -9.86 -9.58 -8.38
C HIS A 228 -9.59 -8.23 -9.07
N LEU A 229 -8.39 -8.04 -9.61
CA LEU A 229 -8.00 -6.82 -10.31
C LEU A 229 -8.58 -6.71 -11.73
N LEU A 230 -8.78 -7.84 -12.41
CA LEU A 230 -9.39 -7.88 -13.74
C LEU A 230 -10.93 -7.76 -13.67
N ASP A 231 -11.55 -8.56 -12.80
CA ASP A 231 -12.97 -8.53 -12.48
C ASP A 231 -13.24 -9.15 -11.08
N PRO A 232 -13.58 -8.33 -10.07
CA PRO A 232 -13.91 -8.81 -8.73
C PRO A 232 -15.00 -9.90 -8.67
N GLN A 233 -15.95 -9.91 -9.61
CA GLN A 233 -17.05 -10.89 -9.62
C GLN A 233 -16.58 -12.30 -9.99
N SER A 234 -15.43 -12.42 -10.65
CA SER A 234 -14.87 -13.70 -11.12
C SER A 234 -14.19 -14.53 -10.02
N VAL A 235 -13.83 -13.91 -8.88
CA VAL A 235 -13.07 -14.56 -7.80
C VAL A 235 -13.87 -15.67 -7.11
N ILE A 236 -15.13 -15.39 -6.75
CA ILE A 236 -15.96 -16.35 -6.01
C ILE A 236 -16.28 -17.59 -6.85
N PRO A 237 -16.71 -17.48 -8.13
CA PRO A 237 -16.85 -18.63 -9.02
C PRO A 237 -15.58 -19.47 -9.15
N ALA A 238 -14.42 -18.84 -9.35
CA ALA A 238 -13.14 -19.52 -9.46
C ALA A 238 -12.81 -20.31 -8.18
N TYR A 239 -12.97 -19.67 -7.02
CA TYR A 239 -12.73 -20.29 -5.72
C TYR A 239 -13.66 -21.49 -5.46
N GLN A 240 -14.95 -21.33 -5.70
CA GLN A 240 -15.92 -22.42 -5.52
C GLN A 240 -15.65 -23.60 -6.45
N PHE A 241 -15.24 -23.33 -7.70
CA PHE A 241 -14.84 -24.38 -8.62
C PHE A 241 -13.65 -25.19 -8.07
N LEU A 242 -12.58 -24.51 -7.65
CA LEU A 242 -11.37 -25.16 -7.11
C LEU A 242 -11.66 -25.93 -5.81
N LEU A 243 -12.48 -25.37 -4.92
CA LEU A 243 -12.89 -26.03 -3.68
C LEU A 243 -13.64 -27.36 -3.93
N ASN A 244 -14.40 -27.44 -5.03
CA ASN A 244 -15.14 -28.64 -5.41
C ASN A 244 -14.27 -29.69 -6.11
N GLN A 245 -13.02 -29.37 -6.48
CA GLN A 245 -12.09 -30.32 -7.06
C GLN A 245 -11.42 -31.18 -5.99
N LYS A 246 -12.03 -32.32 -5.66
CA LYS A 246 -11.48 -33.28 -4.68
C LYS A 246 -10.08 -33.83 -5.02
N ALA A 247 -9.65 -33.67 -6.26
CA ALA A 247 -8.34 -34.13 -6.73
C ALA A 247 -7.20 -33.13 -6.44
N LEU A 248 -7.53 -31.89 -6.02
CA LEU A 248 -6.57 -30.86 -5.68
C LEU A 248 -6.60 -30.60 -4.17
N PRO A 249 -5.48 -30.12 -3.58
CA PRO A 249 -5.49 -29.63 -2.21
C PRO A 249 -6.53 -28.52 -2.03
N ALA A 250 -7.10 -28.42 -0.82
CA ALA A 250 -8.01 -27.34 -0.51
C ALA A 250 -7.28 -25.99 -0.60
N VAL A 251 -7.88 -25.05 -1.33
CA VAL A 251 -7.32 -23.71 -1.47
C VAL A 251 -7.80 -22.85 -0.31
N ASN A 252 -6.88 -22.18 0.37
CA ASN A 252 -7.21 -21.16 1.37
C ASN A 252 -7.36 -19.81 0.65
N LEU A 253 -8.56 -19.24 0.62
CA LEU A 253 -8.77 -17.92 0.05
C LEU A 253 -8.24 -16.84 1.00
N GLU A 254 -7.05 -16.32 0.71
CA GLU A 254 -6.37 -15.35 1.59
C GLU A 254 -6.53 -13.89 1.15
N LEU A 255 -7.41 -13.62 0.18
CA LEU A 255 -7.52 -12.30 -0.45
C LEU A 255 -7.67 -11.16 0.59
N ALA A 256 -8.45 -11.38 1.65
CA ALA A 256 -8.70 -10.40 2.71
C ALA A 256 -7.99 -10.71 4.04
N THR A 257 -7.43 -11.91 4.20
CA THR A 257 -6.85 -12.38 5.47
C THR A 257 -5.32 -12.35 5.48
N ARG A 258 -4.69 -12.40 4.30
CA ARG A 258 -3.23 -12.31 4.15
C ARG A 258 -2.71 -10.97 4.63
N ASN A 259 -1.56 -11.02 5.30
CA ASN A 259 -0.77 -9.83 5.58
C ASN A 259 0.13 -9.52 4.39
N TYR A 260 -0.35 -8.68 3.47
CA TYR A 260 0.36 -8.33 2.23
C TYR A 260 1.62 -7.50 2.43
N LEU A 261 1.78 -6.84 3.59
CA LEU A 261 3.02 -6.17 3.95
C LEU A 261 4.02 -7.13 4.61
N GLY A 262 3.59 -8.36 4.96
CA GLY A 262 4.44 -9.35 5.60
C GLY A 262 4.80 -8.97 7.04
N SER A 263 6.02 -9.30 7.45
CA SER A 263 6.54 -9.04 8.80
C SER A 263 6.57 -7.53 9.13
N PRO A 264 6.78 -7.15 10.41
CA PRO A 264 7.04 -5.76 10.80
C PRO A 264 8.06 -5.03 9.90
N LEU A 265 7.96 -3.70 9.82
CA LEU A 265 8.95 -2.90 9.10
C LEU A 265 10.29 -2.96 9.83
N ASN A 266 11.37 -3.01 9.06
CA ASN A 266 12.71 -3.01 9.62
C ASN A 266 13.22 -1.57 9.75
N SER A 267 13.45 -1.08 10.97
CA SER A 267 13.97 0.26 11.23
C SER A 267 15.36 0.49 10.64
N ALA A 268 16.14 -0.57 10.37
CA ALA A 268 17.48 -0.46 9.79
C ALA A 268 17.51 0.29 8.45
N CYS A 269 16.39 0.36 7.72
CA CYS A 269 16.30 1.12 6.47
C CYS A 269 16.35 2.65 6.64
N ILE A 270 16.16 3.15 7.86
CA ILE A 270 16.18 4.59 8.18
C ILE A 270 17.23 4.97 9.23
N GLU A 271 17.93 4.00 9.82
CA GLU A 271 18.90 4.24 10.90
C GLU A 271 20.02 5.21 10.52
N LYS A 272 20.51 5.14 9.27
CA LYS A 272 21.55 6.07 8.79
C LYS A 272 21.08 7.52 8.73
N ASP A 273 19.85 7.73 8.26
CA ASP A 273 19.24 9.06 8.18
C ASP A 273 19.02 9.62 9.61
N VAL A 274 18.58 8.76 10.53
CA VAL A 274 18.39 9.10 11.95
C VAL A 274 19.72 9.40 12.64
N GLU A 275 20.76 8.61 12.39
CA GLU A 275 22.10 8.85 12.92
C GLU A 275 22.66 10.19 12.43
N ALA A 276 22.50 10.52 11.14
CA ALA A 276 22.89 11.81 10.60
C ALA A 276 22.18 12.98 11.29
N ALA A 277 20.87 12.85 11.56
CA ALA A 277 20.11 13.86 12.30
C ALA A 277 20.58 14.01 13.76
N ILE A 278 20.95 12.91 14.43
CA ILE A 278 21.49 12.94 15.79
C ILE A 278 22.84 13.65 15.83
N LEU A 279 23.70 13.44 14.84
CA LEU A 279 25.03 14.03 14.77
C LEU A 279 25.03 15.48 14.26
N LYS A 280 23.89 15.98 13.79
CA LYS A 280 23.72 17.36 13.31
C LYS A 280 24.01 18.35 14.45
N LYS A 281 25.10 19.11 14.29
CA LYS A 281 25.56 20.09 15.29
C LYS A 281 24.85 21.43 15.13
N SER A 282 24.39 21.97 16.24
CA SER A 282 23.80 23.30 16.36
C SER A 282 24.65 24.15 17.29
N MET A 283 25.00 25.36 16.82
CA MET A 283 25.65 26.38 17.65
C MET A 283 24.63 27.42 18.09
N PRO A 284 24.77 28.01 19.30
CA PRO A 284 23.91 29.11 19.73
C PRO A 284 24.04 30.31 18.78
N ILE A 285 22.91 30.89 18.38
CA ILE A 285 22.79 31.96 17.35
C ILE A 285 23.69 33.18 17.64
N ASN A 286 23.99 33.44 18.92
CA ASN A 286 24.72 34.65 19.36
C ASN A 286 26.24 34.46 19.49
N VAL A 287 26.80 33.32 19.08
CA VAL A 287 28.22 33.03 19.28
C VAL A 287 28.99 33.10 17.97
N SER A 288 29.89 34.08 17.87
CA SER A 288 30.83 34.17 16.75
C SER A 288 31.76 32.95 16.72
N ARG A 289 32.03 32.41 15.53
CA ARG A 289 33.03 31.34 15.30
C ARG A 289 34.43 31.71 15.82
N LEU A 290 34.70 33.00 15.99
CA LEU A 290 35.97 33.56 16.49
C LEU A 290 35.96 33.88 18.00
N SER A 291 34.92 33.47 18.74
CA SER A 291 34.83 33.71 20.18
C SER A 291 35.94 32.99 20.95
N LEU A 292 36.61 33.68 21.89
CA LEU A 292 37.61 33.09 22.78
C LEU A 292 37.00 32.41 24.02
N ASN A 293 35.68 32.39 24.16
CA ASN A 293 35.00 31.69 25.25
C ASN A 293 34.70 30.25 24.86
N ASP A 294 34.68 29.33 25.82
CA ASP A 294 34.20 27.97 25.61
C ASP A 294 32.76 28.01 25.06
N ILE A 295 32.53 27.29 23.96
CA ILE A 295 31.22 27.26 23.29
C ILE A 295 30.56 25.92 23.57
N GLU A 296 29.32 25.95 24.05
CA GLU A 296 28.49 24.76 24.13
C GLU A 296 27.92 24.45 22.74
N ILE A 297 28.31 23.31 22.19
CA ILE A 297 27.79 22.76 20.93
C ILE A 297 26.78 21.68 21.31
N PHE A 298 25.58 21.80 20.78
CA PHE A 298 24.52 20.82 20.97
C PHE A 298 24.40 19.97 19.71
N SER A 299 24.23 18.67 19.86
CA SER A 299 23.98 17.77 18.72
C SER A 299 22.55 17.24 18.75
N GLY A 300 21.89 17.14 17.60
CA GLY A 300 20.55 16.56 17.50
C GLY A 300 19.49 17.30 18.30
N VAL A 301 19.52 18.64 18.34
CA VAL A 301 18.55 19.47 19.10
C VAL A 301 17.11 19.19 18.66
N GLU A 302 16.87 19.14 17.35
CA GLU A 302 15.55 18.81 16.77
C GLU A 302 15.12 17.38 17.11
N VAL A 303 16.09 16.45 17.26
CA VAL A 303 15.82 15.06 17.67
C VAL A 303 15.40 14.99 19.15
N ASP A 304 16.05 15.76 20.02
CA ASP A 304 15.67 15.85 21.44
C ASP A 304 14.28 16.49 21.60
N GLU A 305 13.98 17.54 20.83
CA GLU A 305 12.64 18.14 20.79
C GLU A 305 11.58 17.14 20.31
N PHE A 306 11.84 16.41 19.23
CA PHE A 306 10.97 15.34 18.74
C PHE A 306 10.70 14.27 19.81
N ILE A 307 11.72 13.87 20.58
CA ILE A 307 11.56 12.88 21.65
C ILE A 307 10.64 13.42 22.77
N VAL A 308 10.86 14.66 23.21
CA VAL A 308 10.09 15.22 24.33
C VAL A 308 8.69 15.69 23.95
N THR A 309 8.43 15.82 22.65
CA THR A 309 7.11 16.15 22.11
C THR A 309 6.38 14.90 21.61
N GLU A 310 6.80 14.34 20.47
CA GLU A 310 6.10 13.26 19.77
C GLU A 310 6.26 11.91 20.49
N CYS A 311 7.49 11.52 20.87
CA CYS A 311 7.69 10.26 21.61
C CYS A 311 7.05 10.31 23.01
N ARG A 312 7.04 11.47 23.67
CA ARG A 312 6.29 11.68 24.91
C ARG A 312 4.79 11.50 24.73
N ASN A 313 4.21 12.03 23.66
CA ASN A 313 2.78 11.91 23.39
C ASN A 313 2.35 10.44 23.16
N LEU A 314 3.25 9.61 22.64
CA LEU A 314 3.05 8.16 22.53
C LEU A 314 3.39 7.39 23.81
N GLY A 315 3.89 8.05 24.87
CA GLY A 315 4.24 7.42 26.14
C GLY A 315 5.54 6.61 26.11
N ILE A 316 6.32 6.69 25.03
CA ILE A 316 7.55 5.89 24.81
C ILE A 316 8.83 6.62 25.24
N TRP A 317 8.72 7.87 25.71
CA TRP A 317 9.83 8.57 26.36
C TRP A 317 9.97 8.14 27.82
N ASN A 318 11.19 7.80 28.26
CA ASN A 318 11.44 7.34 29.63
C ASN A 318 11.72 8.47 30.65
N GLY A 319 11.67 9.74 30.21
CA GLY A 319 11.90 10.91 31.08
C GLY A 319 13.37 11.35 31.18
N THR A 320 14.31 10.60 30.60
CA THR A 320 15.73 10.98 30.57
C THR A 320 16.06 11.84 29.34
N ARG A 321 17.06 12.72 29.47
CA ARG A 321 17.57 13.56 28.38
C ARG A 321 18.88 12.98 27.83
N PRO A 322 19.16 13.17 26.53
CA PRO A 322 20.41 12.72 25.93
C PRO A 322 21.61 13.52 26.47
N SER A 323 22.80 12.92 26.41
CA SER A 323 24.08 13.57 26.72
C SER A 323 24.64 14.27 25.48
N ASN A 324 23.89 15.22 24.93
CA ASN A 324 24.17 15.82 23.61
C ASN A 324 24.91 17.16 23.65
N ILE A 325 25.43 17.54 24.81
CA ILE A 325 26.17 18.79 25.03
C ILE A 325 27.67 18.50 25.01
N GLN A 326 28.40 19.20 24.13
CA GLN A 326 29.86 19.18 24.12
C GLN A 326 30.39 20.60 24.30
N LYS A 327 31.34 20.78 25.23
CA LYS A 327 32.06 22.05 25.39
C LYS A 327 33.24 22.06 24.42
N SER A 328 33.24 23.00 23.48
CA SER A 328 34.34 23.25 22.56
C SER A 328 35.27 24.30 23.14
N LYS A 329 36.52 23.89 23.43
CA LYS A 329 37.55 24.79 23.96
C LYS A 329 38.15 25.62 22.83
N VAL A 330 38.86 26.68 23.19
CA VAL A 330 39.56 27.55 22.22
C VAL A 330 40.63 26.76 21.45
N THR A 331 41.32 25.85 22.12
CA THR A 331 42.36 24.97 21.55
C THR A 331 41.84 24.07 20.43
N ASP A 332 40.57 23.69 20.48
CA ASP A 332 39.95 22.79 19.51
C ASP A 332 39.50 23.53 18.24
N ARG A 333 39.42 24.87 18.31
CA ARG A 333 38.96 25.77 17.23
C ARG A 333 40.09 26.50 16.55
N CYS A 334 41.23 26.64 17.22
CA CYS A 334 42.45 27.25 16.72
C CYS A 334 43.53 26.19 16.45
N CYS A 335 43.30 25.31 15.47
CA CYS A 335 44.42 24.61 14.82
C CYS A 335 45.04 25.60 13.82
N VAL A 336 46.14 26.24 14.23
CA VAL A 336 46.99 27.00 13.30
C VAL A 336 47.68 25.96 12.41
N MET A 337 47.40 25.98 11.10
CA MET A 337 48.25 25.31 10.10
C MET A 337 49.57 26.05 9.95
#